data_AF-A0A176Z7V3-F1
#
_entry.id   AF-A0A176Z7V3-F1
#
_cell.length_a   1.000
_cell.length_b   1.000
_cell.length_c   1.000
_cell.angle_alpha   90.00
_cell.angle_beta   90.00
_cell.angle_gamma   90.00
#
_symmetry.space_group_name_H-M   'P 1'
#
loop_
_entity.id
_entity.type
_entity.pdbx_description
1 polymer ?
#
loop_
_entity_poly.entity_id
_entity_poly.type
_entity_poly.pdbx_seq_one_letter_code
_entity_poly.pdbx_strand_id
1 'polypeptide(L)'
;MARKAKKRRYSRSSDKDVESEMRRYKKGTAKSGRGGRGGRVKSRKQAIAIGLSKARKKGKKVPKKKATKKASKKRKSSKKKR
;
A
#
# COMPACT_ATOMS: atom_id res chain seq x y z
N MET A 1 15.70 27.69 -23.22
CA MET A 1 16.13 27.14 -21.91
C MET A 1 15.34 25.89 -21.56
N ALA A 2 15.97 24.73 -21.41
CA ALA A 2 15.28 23.52 -20.96
C ALA A 2 14.80 23.71 -19.50
N ARG A 3 13.48 23.61 -19.26
CA ARG A 3 12.93 23.64 -17.89
C ARG A 3 13.61 22.55 -17.06
N LYS A 4 14.33 22.95 -16.01
CA LYS A 4 14.94 22.06 -15.01
C LYS A 4 13.89 21.03 -14.56
N ALA A 5 14.13 19.75 -14.84
CA ALA A 5 13.14 18.70 -14.61
C ALA A 5 12.77 18.65 -13.12
N LYS A 6 11.51 18.99 -12.80
CA LYS A 6 10.99 18.94 -11.43
C LYS A 6 11.20 17.53 -10.86
N LYS A 7 11.95 17.43 -9.76
CA LYS A 7 12.26 16.16 -9.08
C LYS A 7 10.95 15.43 -8.78
N ARG A 8 10.72 14.28 -9.43
CA ARG A 8 9.49 13.48 -9.24
C ARG A 8 9.36 13.06 -7.77
N ARG A 9 8.15 13.20 -7.21
CA ARG A 9 7.81 12.74 -5.85
C ARG A 9 7.84 11.22 -5.74
N TYR A 10 7.49 10.54 -6.83
CA TYR A 10 7.48 9.09 -6.96
C TYR A 10 8.47 8.65 -8.05
N SER A 11 9.08 7.48 -7.89
CA SER A 11 9.90 6.87 -8.94
C SER A 11 9.05 6.23 -10.04
N ARG A 12 9.57 6.16 -11.27
CA ARG A 12 8.91 5.41 -12.37
C ARG A 12 8.62 3.96 -11.98
N SER A 13 9.53 3.36 -11.21
CA SER A 13 9.39 1.98 -10.74
C SER A 13 8.25 1.81 -9.73
N SER A 14 7.92 2.83 -8.93
CA SER A 14 6.75 2.78 -8.05
C SER A 14 5.44 2.89 -8.82
N ASP A 15 5.41 3.67 -9.91
CA ASP A 15 4.24 3.76 -10.78
C ASP A 15 3.93 2.40 -11.42
N LYS A 16 4.96 1.69 -11.90
CA LYS A 16 4.83 0.33 -12.44
C LYS A 16 4.25 -0.69 -11.45
N ASP A 17 4.61 -0.60 -10.16
CA ASP A 17 4.04 -1.49 -9.13
C ASP A 17 2.56 -1.20 -8.91
N VAL A 18 2.17 0.08 -8.89
CA VAL A 18 0.77 0.49 -8.76
C VAL A 18 -0.03 0.05 -9.99
N GLU A 19 0.53 0.24 -11.18
CA GLU A 19 -0.08 -0.20 -12.43
C GLU A 19 -0.31 -1.71 -12.44
N SER A 20 0.70 -2.49 -12.04
CA SER A 20 0.59 -3.95 -11.95
C SER A 20 -0.51 -4.38 -10.96
N GLU A 21 -0.61 -3.71 -9.82
CA GLU A 21 -1.67 -3.97 -8.84
C GLU A 21 -3.05 -3.60 -9.38
N MET A 22 -3.14 -2.47 -10.08
CA MET A 22 -4.36 -2.00 -10.73
C MET A 22 -4.82 -2.96 -11.84
N ARG A 23 -3.90 -3.53 -12.62
CA ARG A 23 -4.22 -4.56 -13.61
C ARG A 23 -4.82 -5.80 -12.94
N ARG A 24 -4.25 -6.27 -11.82
CA ARG A 24 -4.80 -7.40 -11.04
C ARG A 24 -6.17 -7.08 -10.45
N TYR A 25 -6.36 -5.84 -9.99
CA TYR A 25 -7.65 -5.38 -9.47
C TYR A 25 -8.72 -5.37 -10.57
N LYS A 26 -8.42 -4.80 -11.75
CA LYS A 26 -9.32 -4.80 -12.91
C LYS A 26 -9.67 -6.22 -13.38
N LYS A 27 -8.74 -7.18 -13.22
CA LYS A 27 -8.97 -8.61 -13.49
C LYS A 27 -9.71 -9.35 -12.37
N GLY A 28 -10.04 -8.71 -11.25
CA GLY A 28 -10.71 -9.35 -10.11
C GLY A 28 -9.82 -10.29 -9.27
N THR A 29 -8.50 -10.33 -9.51
CA THR A 29 -7.57 -11.27 -8.86
C THR A 29 -6.72 -10.65 -7.75
N ALA A 30 -6.79 -9.33 -7.56
CA ALA A 30 -6.05 -8.67 -6.49
C ALA A 30 -6.56 -9.12 -5.11
N LYS A 31 -5.63 -9.60 -4.27
CA LYS A 31 -5.90 -10.02 -2.89
C LYS A 31 -5.26 -9.05 -1.89
N SER A 32 -5.91 -8.87 -0.75
CA SER A 32 -5.48 -8.02 0.35
C SER A 32 -4.90 -8.84 1.51
N GLY A 33 -4.15 -8.19 2.41
CA GLY A 33 -3.55 -8.84 3.59
C GLY A 33 -2.29 -9.69 3.30
N ARG A 34 -1.67 -10.22 4.36
CA ARG A 34 -0.48 -11.08 4.27
C ARG A 34 -0.90 -12.41 3.62
N GLY A 35 -0.25 -12.79 2.52
CA GLY A 35 -0.57 -14.01 1.78
C GLY A 35 -1.97 -14.05 1.15
N GLY A 36 -2.65 -12.89 1.02
CA GLY A 36 -4.01 -12.85 0.45
C GLY A 36 -5.13 -13.22 1.41
N ARG A 37 -4.85 -13.37 2.72
CA ARG A 37 -5.84 -13.71 3.76
C ARG A 37 -6.92 -12.65 3.97
N GLY A 38 -6.71 -11.42 3.51
CA GLY A 38 -7.69 -10.33 3.60
C GLY A 38 -8.72 -10.34 2.46
N GLY A 39 -8.83 -11.43 1.70
CA GLY A 39 -9.80 -11.57 0.61
C GLY A 39 -9.49 -10.70 -0.60
N ARG A 40 -10.46 -10.58 -1.52
CA ARG A 40 -10.35 -9.74 -2.73
C ARG A 40 -10.31 -8.25 -2.36
N VAL A 41 -9.59 -7.47 -3.16
CA VAL A 41 -9.55 -6.01 -3.00
C VAL A 41 -10.90 -5.42 -3.39
N LYS A 42 -11.52 -4.67 -2.48
CA LYS A 42 -12.88 -4.15 -2.66
C LYS A 42 -12.92 -2.79 -3.37
N SER A 43 -11.83 -2.03 -3.31
CA SER A 43 -11.81 -0.67 -3.86
C SER A 43 -10.51 -0.32 -4.60
N ARG A 44 -10.63 0.53 -5.62
CA ARG A 44 -9.50 1.10 -6.36
C ARG A 44 -8.51 1.82 -5.43
N LYS A 45 -9.00 2.57 -4.45
CA LYS A 45 -8.17 3.24 -3.43
C LYS A 45 -7.32 2.23 -2.65
N GLN A 46 -7.91 1.09 -2.30
CA GLN A 46 -7.20 0.02 -1.60
C GLN A 46 -6.15 -0.65 -2.51
N ALA A 47 -6.44 -0.89 -3.79
CA ALA A 47 -5.46 -1.40 -4.75
C ALA A 47 -4.24 -0.48 -4.86
N ILE A 48 -4.46 0.83 -5.00
CA ILE A 48 -3.39 1.84 -5.03
C ILE A 48 -2.58 1.80 -3.72
N ALA A 49 -3.26 1.71 -2.58
CA ALA A 49 -2.59 1.64 -1.28
C ALA A 49 -1.72 0.38 -1.13
N ILE A 50 -2.17 -0.76 -1.67
CA ILE A 50 -1.39 -2.01 -1.71
C ILE A 50 -0.18 -1.85 -2.64
N GLY A 51 -0.37 -1.33 -3.86
CA GLY A 51 0.70 -1.06 -4.82
C GLY A 51 1.78 -0.14 -4.24
N LEU A 52 1.39 0.99 -3.63
CA LEU A 52 2.31 1.89 -2.95
C LEU A 52 3.01 1.26 -1.74
N SER A 53 2.34 0.32 -1.05
CA SER A 53 2.96 -0.42 0.07
C SER A 53 3.98 -1.46 -0.42
N LYS A 54 3.72 -2.12 -1.55
CA LYS A 54 4.69 -3.02 -2.22
C LYS A 54 5.91 -2.24 -2.70
N ALA A 55 5.70 -1.08 -3.32
CA ALA A 55 6.79 -0.22 -3.77
C ALA A 55 7.70 0.22 -2.61
N ARG A 56 7.13 0.59 -1.45
CA ARG A 56 7.91 0.91 -0.23
C ARG A 56 8.71 -0.30 0.27
N LYS A 57 8.11 -1.50 0.30
CA LYS A 57 8.81 -2.73 0.70
C LYS A 57 9.99 -3.06 -0.21
N LYS A 58 9.87 -2.75 -1.50
CA LYS A 58 10.95 -2.91 -2.49
C LYS A 58 12.01 -1.78 -2.44
N GLY A 59 11.95 -0.86 -1.46
CA GLY A 59 12.91 0.25 -1.33
C GLY A 59 12.74 1.36 -2.37
N LYS A 60 11.64 1.39 -3.13
CA LYS A 60 11.42 2.39 -4.17
C LYS A 60 11.10 3.76 -3.56
N LYS A 61 11.41 4.83 -4.30
CA LYS A 61 11.13 6.20 -3.88
C LYS A 61 9.62 6.46 -3.84
N VAL A 62 9.06 6.38 -2.64
CA VAL A 62 7.66 6.64 -2.34
C VAL A 62 7.59 7.49 -1.06
N PRO A 63 6.86 8.61 -1.05
CA PRO A 63 6.65 9.40 0.16
C PRO A 63 6.16 8.54 1.33
N LYS A 64 6.70 8.78 2.52
CA LYS A 64 6.26 8.11 3.74
C LYS A 64 4.77 8.40 3.99
N LYS A 65 4.04 7.43 4.55
CA LYS A 65 2.69 7.71 5.04
C LYS A 65 2.83 8.72 6.18
N LYS A 66 1.97 9.74 6.21
CA LYS A 66 1.90 10.64 7.36
C LYS A 66 1.58 9.78 8.60
N ALA A 67 2.34 9.96 9.67
CA ALA A 67 2.07 9.32 10.95
C ALA A 67 0.83 9.98 11.56
N THR A 68 -0.35 9.45 11.29
CA THR A 68 -1.52 9.75 12.12
C THR A 68 -1.30 8.98 13.42
N LYS A 69 -1.24 9.68 14.56
CA LYS A 69 -1.11 9.04 15.89
C LYS A 69 -2.13 7.90 15.96
N LYS A 70 -1.67 6.64 15.96
CA LYS A 70 -2.57 5.52 16.20
C LYS A 70 -3.03 5.67 17.64
N ALA A 71 -4.30 5.99 17.85
CA ALA A 71 -4.92 5.78 19.15
C ALA A 71 -4.66 4.31 19.51
N SER A 72 -3.85 4.07 20.53
CA SER A 72 -3.57 2.75 21.05
C SER A 72 -4.88 2.19 21.58
N LYS A 73 -5.61 1.41 20.77
CA LYS A 73 -6.68 0.55 21.29
C LYS A 73 -6.01 -0.44 22.24
N LYS A 74 -6.11 -0.14 23.53
CA LYS A 74 -5.71 -0.99 24.67
C LYS A 74 -6.28 -2.38 24.40
N ARG A 75 -5.42 -3.34 24.04
CA ARG A 75 -5.84 -4.75 23.91
C ARG A 75 -6.18 -5.20 25.33
N LYS A 76 -7.46 -5.33 25.66
CA LYS A 76 -7.91 -6.04 26.87
C LYS A 76 -7.48 -7.50 26.63
N SER A 77 -6.41 -7.93 27.29
CA SER A 77 -6.02 -9.34 27.34
C SER A 77 -7.17 -10.10 27.99
N SER A 78 -7.82 -10.98 27.23
CA SER A 78 -8.81 -11.90 27.76
C SER A 78 -8.10 -12.83 28.76
N LYS A 79 -8.58 -12.76 30.00
CA LYS A 79 -8.18 -13.54 31.17
C LYS A 79 -8.13 -15.04 30.80
N LYS A 80 -6.95 -15.66 30.95
CA LYS A 80 -6.77 -17.11 30.91
C LYS A 80 -7.53 -17.71 32.10
N LYS A 81 -8.71 -18.30 31.89
CA LYS A 81 -9.33 -19.21 32.86
C LYS A 81 -8.67 -20.57 32.68
N ARG A 82 -7.99 -21.04 33.72
CA ARG A 82 -7.75 -22.47 33.98
C ARG A 82 -9.05 -23.05 34.52
#